data_AF-A0A2E2UBD9-F1
#
_entry.id   AF-A0A2E2UBD9-F1
#
_cell.length_a   1.000
_cell.length_b   1.000
_cell.length_c   1.000
_cell.angle_alpha   90.00
_cell.angle_beta   90.00
_cell.angle_gamma   90.00
#
_symmetry.space_group_name_H-M   'P 1'
#
loop_
_entity.id
_entity.type
_entity.pdbx_description
1 polymer ?
#
loop_
_entity_poly.entity_id
_entity_poly.type
_entity_poly.pdbx_seq_one_letter_code
_entity_poly.pdbx_strand_id
1 'polypeptide(L)'
;MEERISQYQLVKSKSGLTVPLINDIYLHSMYSPTKEAEGFAKLHEEALKRKRNVIILGLGFGYHIEEVAKTLNKFHQDYRIIVIEPNEKLFHDFIEKRQFEDKRIMPLFTNDSESLFLREDFIEFLLTSPAILKHDTSFMLNQKFFTSFLQYRASTSLSQLRRFSKHIGNFISESEEGELTEYIEDVKRKKNFEPKDFLTIAFDELTSI
;
A
#
# COMPACT_ATOMS: atom_id res chain seq x y z
N MET A 1 23.08 -2.47 20.39
CA MET A 1 21.78 -1.84 20.68
C MET A 1 20.78 -2.97 20.68
N GLU A 2 20.35 -3.44 21.86
CA GLU A 2 19.53 -4.63 22.00
C GLU A 2 18.18 -4.42 21.28
N GLU A 3 17.91 -5.24 20.27
CA GLU A 3 16.58 -5.39 19.71
C GLU A 3 15.65 -5.83 20.85
N ARG A 4 14.77 -4.93 21.30
CA ARG A 4 13.66 -5.33 22.14
C ARG A 4 12.82 -6.32 21.33
N ILE A 5 12.91 -7.60 21.67
CA ILE A 5 12.03 -8.64 21.15
C ILE A 5 10.61 -8.14 21.38
N SER A 6 9.88 -7.86 20.29
CA SER A 6 8.50 -7.41 20.39
C SER A 6 7.69 -8.50 21.09
N GLN A 7 7.04 -8.14 22.20
CA GLN A 7 6.16 -9.06 22.90
C GLN A 7 4.89 -9.22 22.09
N TYR A 8 4.76 -10.36 21.40
CA TYR A 8 3.59 -10.70 20.58
C TYR A 8 2.81 -11.85 21.23
N GLN A 9 1.50 -11.69 21.36
CA GLN A 9 0.59 -12.73 21.83
C GLN A 9 -0.74 -12.68 21.10
N LEU A 10 -1.39 -13.83 20.93
CA LEU A 10 -2.80 -13.90 20.57
C LEU A 10 -3.63 -14.15 21.82
N VAL A 11 -4.53 -13.23 22.12
CA VAL A 11 -5.45 -13.33 23.26
C VAL A 11 -6.88 -13.46 22.78
N LYS A 12 -7.78 -13.86 23.68
CA LYS A 12 -9.22 -13.92 23.43
C LYS A 12 -9.90 -12.68 24.02
N SER A 13 -10.68 -11.99 23.20
CA SER A 13 -11.59 -10.95 23.67
C SER A 13 -12.66 -11.55 24.58
N LYS A 14 -13.39 -10.69 25.30
CA LYS A 14 -14.58 -11.10 26.08
C LYS A 14 -15.66 -11.75 25.21
N SER A 15 -15.67 -11.46 23.90
CA SER A 15 -16.56 -12.08 22.92
C SER A 15 -16.00 -13.37 22.30
N GLY A 16 -14.85 -13.87 22.76
CA GLY A 16 -14.22 -15.10 22.27
C GLY A 16 -13.44 -14.96 20.96
N LEU A 17 -13.38 -13.74 20.40
CA LEU A 17 -12.65 -13.44 19.18
C LEU A 17 -11.17 -13.29 19.47
N THR A 18 -10.32 -13.73 18.54
CA THR A 18 -8.87 -13.62 18.69
C THR A 18 -8.44 -12.19 18.42
N VAL A 19 -7.66 -11.62 19.32
CA VAL A 19 -7.11 -10.26 19.22
C VAL A 19 -5.59 -10.34 19.43
N PRO A 20 -4.77 -9.84 18.50
CA PRO A 20 -3.34 -9.72 18.72
C PRO A 20 -3.02 -8.63 19.74
N LEU A 21 -2.06 -8.94 20.61
CA LEU A 21 -1.45 -8.06 21.59
C LEU A 21 0.03 -7.90 21.21
N ILE A 22 0.45 -6.66 20.96
CA ILE A 22 1.82 -6.33 20.56
C ILE A 22 2.33 -5.23 21.49
N ASN A 23 3.38 -5.51 22.26
CA ASN A 23 3.98 -4.57 23.21
C ASN A 23 2.92 -3.91 24.12
N ASP A 24 2.06 -4.75 24.74
CA ASP A 24 0.94 -4.33 25.60
C ASP A 24 -0.18 -3.53 24.91
N ILE A 25 -0.16 -3.41 23.58
CA ILE A 25 -1.20 -2.76 22.79
C ILE A 25 -2.06 -3.82 22.10
N TYR A 26 -3.35 -3.86 22.44
CA TYR A 26 -4.34 -4.68 21.74
C TYR A 26 -4.66 -4.06 20.39
N LEU A 27 -4.61 -4.83 19.30
CA LEU A 27 -4.94 -4.32 17.97
C LEU A 27 -6.42 -4.00 17.78
N HIS A 28 -7.29 -4.59 18.61
CA HIS A 28 -8.72 -4.29 18.65
C HIS A 28 -9.23 -4.34 20.09
N SER A 29 -10.44 -3.85 20.27
CA SER A 29 -11.19 -3.81 21.52
C SER A 29 -11.35 -5.19 22.11
N MET A 30 -10.85 -5.37 23.34
CA MET A 30 -11.06 -6.60 24.11
C MET A 30 -12.53 -6.83 24.51
N TYR A 31 -13.40 -5.83 24.35
CA TYR A 31 -14.82 -5.94 24.64
C TYR A 31 -15.61 -6.42 23.43
N SER A 32 -15.41 -5.80 22.27
CA SER A 32 -16.14 -6.15 21.04
C SER A 32 -15.36 -5.69 19.80
N PRO A 33 -14.44 -6.52 19.27
CA PRO A 33 -13.71 -6.24 18.03
C PRO A 33 -14.62 -5.96 16.84
N THR A 34 -15.79 -6.61 16.80
CA THR A 34 -16.77 -6.45 15.72
C THR A 34 -17.40 -5.06 15.70
N LYS A 35 -17.81 -4.52 16.85
CA LYS A 35 -18.39 -3.16 16.92
C LYS A 35 -17.38 -2.08 16.52
N GLU A 36 -16.12 -2.26 16.89
CA GLU A 36 -15.04 -1.37 16.46
C GLU A 36 -14.84 -1.43 14.94
N ALA A 37 -14.79 -2.65 14.38
CA ALA A 37 -14.68 -2.86 12.94
C ALA A 37 -15.86 -2.25 12.15
N GLU A 38 -17.08 -2.37 12.65
CA GLU A 38 -18.27 -1.73 12.07
C GLU A 38 -18.14 -0.20 12.11
N GLY A 39 -17.70 0.35 13.24
CA GLY A 39 -17.43 1.78 13.40
C GLY A 39 -16.36 2.29 12.42
N PHE A 40 -15.31 1.51 12.22
CA PHE A 40 -14.25 1.79 11.26
C PHE A 40 -14.78 1.88 9.82
N ALA A 41 -15.56 0.89 9.37
CA ALA A 41 -16.13 0.91 8.02
C ALA A 41 -17.10 2.09 7.82
N LYS A 42 -17.91 2.39 8.85
CA LYS A 42 -18.84 3.53 8.84
C LYS A 42 -18.12 4.87 8.75
N LEU A 43 -17.01 5.05 9.47
CA LEU A 43 -16.18 6.25 9.41
C LEU A 43 -15.71 6.56 7.98
N HIS A 44 -15.49 5.52 7.18
CA HIS A 44 -14.97 5.62 5.81
C HIS A 44 -16.03 5.42 4.73
N GLU A 45 -17.31 5.32 5.08
CA GLU A 45 -18.40 4.96 4.16
C GLU A 45 -18.46 5.86 2.92
N GLU A 46 -18.29 7.17 3.08
CA GLU A 46 -18.29 8.12 1.97
C GLU A 46 -17.13 7.90 0.98
N ALA A 47 -15.94 7.54 1.49
CA ALA A 47 -14.80 7.20 0.64
C ALA A 47 -15.06 5.87 -0.09
N LEU A 48 -15.58 4.87 0.64
CA LEU A 48 -15.90 3.54 0.11
C LEU A 48 -17.02 3.58 -0.93
N LYS A 49 -17.99 4.49 -0.81
CA LYS A 49 -19.02 4.71 -1.81
C LYS A 49 -18.46 5.26 -3.13
N ARG A 50 -17.45 6.14 -3.06
CA ARG A 50 -16.82 6.76 -4.24
C ARG A 50 -15.71 5.91 -4.86
N LYS A 51 -15.02 5.11 -4.07
CA LYS A 51 -13.82 4.36 -4.48
C LYS A 51 -14.02 2.87 -4.23
N ARG A 52 -14.04 2.08 -5.31
CA ARG A 52 -14.12 0.61 -5.23
C ARG A 52 -12.80 -0.07 -4.88
N ASN A 53 -11.67 0.59 -5.08
CA ASN A 53 -10.36 0.04 -4.78
C ASN A 53 -9.82 0.69 -3.50
N VAL A 54 -9.28 -0.12 -2.59
CA VAL A 54 -8.88 0.32 -1.25
C VAL A 54 -7.53 -0.26 -0.85
N ILE A 55 -6.68 0.57 -0.25
CA ILE A 55 -5.50 0.16 0.51
C ILE A 55 -5.83 0.31 1.99
N ILE A 56 -5.60 -0.74 2.77
CA ILE A 56 -5.73 -0.71 4.23
C ILE A 56 -4.33 -0.84 4.83
N LEU A 57 -3.96 0.15 5.65
CA LEU A 57 -2.68 0.17 6.36
C LEU A 57 -2.86 -0.52 7.72
N GLY A 58 -2.38 -1.75 7.82
CA GLY A 58 -2.46 -2.59 9.00
C GLY A 58 -3.52 -3.67 8.92
N LEU A 59 -3.13 -4.91 9.24
CA LEU A 59 -3.99 -6.08 9.18
C LEU A 59 -4.94 -6.17 10.36
N GLY A 60 -4.52 -5.76 11.57
CA GLY A 60 -5.35 -5.75 12.79
C GLY A 60 -5.90 -7.12 13.23
N PHE A 61 -5.65 -8.19 12.47
CA PHE A 61 -6.32 -9.49 12.51
C PHE A 61 -7.60 -9.63 11.66
N GLY A 62 -7.97 -8.62 10.86
CA GLY A 62 -8.92 -8.77 9.75
C GLY A 62 -10.33 -8.25 9.94
N TYR A 63 -10.75 -7.88 11.16
CA TYR A 63 -12.17 -7.56 11.42
C TYR A 63 -12.64 -6.31 10.68
N HIS A 64 -11.88 -5.22 10.73
CA HIS A 64 -12.22 -3.99 10.02
C HIS A 64 -12.17 -4.15 8.50
N ILE A 65 -11.29 -5.02 8.00
CA ILE A 65 -11.15 -5.30 6.56
C ILE A 65 -12.39 -6.01 6.03
N GLU A 66 -12.94 -6.98 6.77
CA GLU A 66 -14.18 -7.65 6.41
C GLU A 66 -15.39 -6.69 6.44
N GLU A 67 -15.47 -5.77 7.39
CA GLU A 67 -16.53 -4.76 7.42
C GLU A 67 -16.40 -3.73 6.28
N VAL A 68 -15.18 -3.38 5.88
CA VAL A 68 -14.91 -2.59 4.67
C VAL A 68 -15.38 -3.34 3.42
N ALA A 69 -15.03 -4.61 3.28
CA ALA A 69 -15.48 -5.48 2.19
C ALA A 69 -17.01 -5.58 2.10
N LYS A 70 -17.70 -5.78 3.23
CA LYS A 70 -19.18 -5.75 3.30
C LYS A 70 -19.73 -4.41 2.83
N THR A 71 -19.10 -3.31 3.20
CA THR A 71 -19.52 -1.96 2.80
C THR A 71 -19.31 -1.73 1.30
N LEU A 72 -18.18 -2.14 0.74
CA LEU A 72 -17.91 -2.05 -0.71
C LEU A 72 -18.93 -2.86 -1.53
N ASN A 73 -19.27 -4.07 -1.10
CA ASN A 73 -20.30 -4.91 -1.75
C ASN A 73 -21.69 -4.23 -1.83
N LYS A 74 -22.00 -3.27 -0.95
CA LYS A 74 -23.27 -2.52 -1.01
C LYS A 74 -23.31 -1.51 -2.16
N PHE A 75 -22.15 -0.99 -2.56
CA PHE A 75 -22.03 0.14 -3.50
C PHE A 75 -21.46 -0.26 -4.87
N HIS A 76 -20.68 -1.34 -4.94
CA HIS A 76 -19.95 -1.74 -6.14
C HIS A 76 -20.20 -3.21 -6.47
N GLN A 77 -20.37 -3.51 -7.76
CA GLN A 77 -20.48 -4.89 -8.26
C GLN A 77 -19.16 -5.66 -8.12
N ASP A 78 -18.04 -4.93 -8.21
CA ASP A 78 -16.70 -5.47 -8.03
C ASP A 78 -15.81 -4.43 -7.32
N TYR A 79 -14.85 -4.93 -6.55
CA TYR A 79 -13.96 -4.12 -5.72
C TYR A 79 -12.66 -4.89 -5.47
N ARG A 80 -11.61 -4.20 -5.05
CA ARG A 80 -10.33 -4.83 -4.68
C ARG A 80 -9.75 -4.15 -3.44
N ILE A 81 -9.30 -4.95 -2.47
CA ILE A 81 -8.66 -4.47 -1.24
C ILE A 81 -7.24 -5.02 -1.21
N ILE A 82 -6.25 -4.13 -1.06
CA ILE A 82 -4.89 -4.51 -0.68
C ILE A 82 -4.69 -4.14 0.79
N VAL A 83 -4.23 -5.10 1.59
CA VAL A 83 -3.91 -4.87 3.01
C VAL A 83 -2.40 -4.94 3.17
N ILE A 84 -1.78 -3.90 3.72
CA ILE A 84 -0.33 -3.87 3.93
C ILE A 84 -0.04 -4.12 5.42
N GLU A 85 0.74 -5.15 5.71
CA GLU A 85 1.15 -5.53 7.06
C GLU A 85 2.67 -5.72 7.17
N PRO A 86 3.37 -4.89 7.97
CA PRO A 86 4.82 -5.03 8.14
C PRO A 86 5.24 -6.02 9.23
N ASN A 87 4.34 -6.46 10.11
CA ASN A 87 4.67 -7.46 11.12
C ASN A 87 4.50 -8.88 10.57
N GLU A 88 5.63 -9.52 10.27
CA GLU A 88 5.67 -10.87 9.69
C GLU A 88 4.91 -11.89 10.54
N LYS A 89 5.11 -11.85 11.85
CA LYS A 89 4.48 -12.78 12.78
C LYS A 89 2.97 -12.63 12.77
N LEU A 90 2.45 -11.40 12.81
CA LEU A 90 1.03 -11.13 12.72
C LEU A 90 0.43 -11.63 11.40
N PHE A 91 1.14 -11.41 10.28
CA PHE A 91 0.71 -11.87 8.98
C PHE A 91 0.58 -13.40 8.92
N HIS A 92 1.62 -14.14 9.32
CA HIS A 92 1.60 -15.61 9.31
C HIS A 92 0.52 -16.17 10.25
N ASP A 93 0.44 -15.65 11.48
CA ASP A 93 -0.59 -16.08 12.45
C ASP A 93 -2.02 -15.82 11.91
N PHE A 94 -2.24 -14.74 11.13
CA PHE A 94 -3.53 -14.47 10.49
C PHE A 94 -3.86 -15.47 9.37
N ILE A 95 -2.89 -15.75 8.49
CA ILE A 95 -3.06 -16.72 7.40
C ILE A 95 -3.34 -18.11 7.95
N GLU A 96 -2.65 -18.51 9.01
CA GLU A 96 -2.84 -19.82 9.65
C GLU A 96 -4.21 -19.95 10.34
N LYS A 97 -4.67 -18.90 11.04
CA LYS A 97 -5.78 -19.01 11.99
C LYS A 97 -7.12 -18.45 11.51
N ARG A 98 -7.13 -17.58 10.49
CA ARG A 98 -8.37 -16.94 10.03
C ARG A 98 -8.52 -16.92 8.52
N GLN A 99 -7.52 -16.42 7.79
CA GLN A 99 -7.56 -16.09 6.36
C GLN A 99 -8.79 -15.26 5.93
N PHE A 100 -8.77 -14.68 4.72
CA PHE A 100 -9.95 -14.03 4.16
C PHE A 100 -10.68 -15.01 3.22
N GLU A 101 -12.00 -15.12 3.37
CA GLU A 101 -12.81 -15.90 2.42
C GLU A 101 -12.99 -15.18 1.09
N ASP A 102 -13.06 -13.84 1.12
CA ASP A 102 -13.23 -13.03 -0.07
C ASP A 102 -11.88 -12.85 -0.80
N LYS A 103 -11.77 -13.47 -1.98
CA LYS A 103 -10.57 -13.45 -2.83
C LYS A 103 -10.23 -12.05 -3.37
N ARG A 104 -11.12 -11.07 -3.24
CA ARG A 104 -10.85 -9.67 -3.61
C ARG A 104 -10.02 -8.93 -2.54
N ILE A 105 -9.80 -9.57 -1.39
CA ILE A 105 -8.95 -9.07 -0.32
C ILE A 105 -7.58 -9.74 -0.42
N MET A 106 -6.55 -8.95 -0.73
CA MET A 106 -5.18 -9.42 -0.87
C MET A 106 -4.31 -8.85 0.27
N PRO A 107 -4.02 -9.66 1.31
CA PRO A 107 -3.05 -9.26 2.31
C PRO A 107 -1.63 -9.40 1.75
N LEU A 108 -0.82 -8.37 1.95
CA LEU A 108 0.58 -8.30 1.57
C LEU A 108 1.44 -8.08 2.80
N PHE A 109 2.36 -9.01 3.03
CA PHE A 109 3.44 -8.81 3.99
C PHE A 109 4.61 -8.10 3.30
N THR A 110 5.14 -7.08 3.96
CA THR A 110 6.47 -6.54 3.66
C THR A 110 6.97 -5.66 4.79
N ASN A 111 8.23 -5.82 5.18
CA ASN A 111 8.91 -4.94 6.13
C ASN A 111 9.66 -3.78 5.43
N ASP A 112 9.67 -3.77 4.09
CA ASP A 112 10.27 -2.74 3.25
C ASP A 112 9.18 -2.09 2.39
N SER A 113 8.85 -0.83 2.69
CA SER A 113 7.84 -0.08 1.95
C SER A 113 8.23 0.13 0.48
N GLU A 114 9.52 0.25 0.17
CA GLU A 114 10.01 0.51 -1.19
C GLU A 114 9.77 -0.68 -2.11
N SER A 115 9.90 -1.91 -1.59
CA SER A 115 9.65 -3.15 -2.33
C SER A 115 8.25 -3.21 -2.97
N LEU A 116 7.23 -2.55 -2.40
CA LEU A 116 5.89 -2.50 -2.97
C LEU A 116 5.87 -1.74 -4.29
N PHE A 117 6.63 -0.65 -4.38
CA PHE A 117 6.69 0.20 -5.56
C PHE A 117 7.55 -0.39 -6.68
N LEU A 118 8.19 -1.53 -6.46
CA LEU A 118 8.87 -2.30 -7.51
C LEU A 118 7.95 -3.32 -8.18
N ARG A 119 6.74 -3.53 -7.65
CA ARG A 119 5.80 -4.51 -8.18
C ARG A 119 4.84 -3.88 -9.17
N GLU A 120 4.83 -4.41 -10.39
CA GLU A 120 3.95 -3.95 -11.47
C GLU A 120 2.47 -4.01 -11.09
N ASP A 121 2.02 -5.11 -10.48
CA ASP A 121 0.63 -5.29 -10.03
C ASP A 121 0.19 -4.26 -8.98
N PHE A 122 1.11 -3.85 -8.11
CA PHE A 122 0.86 -2.82 -7.11
C PHE A 122 0.82 -1.43 -7.72
N ILE A 123 1.72 -1.11 -8.66
CA ILE A 123 1.71 0.15 -9.41
C ILE A 123 0.40 0.27 -10.21
N GLU A 124 0.02 -0.77 -10.96
CA GLU A 124 -1.25 -0.81 -11.69
C GLU A 124 -2.45 -0.59 -10.75
N PHE A 125 -2.42 -1.17 -9.56
CA PHE A 125 -3.43 -0.93 -8.55
C PHE A 125 -3.46 0.52 -8.08
N LEU A 126 -2.31 1.15 -7.83
CA LEU A 126 -2.21 2.56 -7.45
C LEU A 126 -2.77 3.50 -8.52
N LEU A 127 -2.58 3.19 -9.80
CA LEU A 127 -3.15 3.97 -10.93
C LEU A 127 -4.68 4.02 -10.91
N THR A 128 -5.33 3.08 -10.23
CA THR A 128 -6.79 3.13 -10.02
C THR A 128 -7.24 4.17 -8.99
N SER A 129 -6.30 4.91 -8.40
CA SER A 129 -6.53 5.92 -7.37
C SER A 129 -7.35 5.36 -6.19
N PRO A 130 -6.83 4.31 -5.50
CA PRO A 130 -7.56 3.67 -4.41
C PRO A 130 -7.74 4.61 -3.21
N ALA A 131 -8.79 4.37 -2.41
CA ALA A 131 -8.89 4.98 -1.09
C ALA A 131 -7.83 4.39 -0.15
N ILE A 132 -7.18 5.20 0.67
CA ILE A 132 -6.21 4.72 1.66
C ILE A 132 -6.83 4.88 3.05
N LEU A 133 -7.04 3.77 3.75
CA LEU A 133 -7.61 3.72 5.09
C LEU A 133 -6.55 3.28 6.09
N LYS A 134 -6.46 3.98 7.23
CA LYS A 134 -5.46 3.72 8.26
C LYS A 134 -6.13 3.00 9.42
N HIS A 135 -5.72 1.78 9.73
CA HIS A 135 -6.11 1.17 11.00
C HIS A 135 -5.23 1.77 12.11
N ASP A 136 -5.76 2.73 12.86
CA ASP A 136 -4.99 3.59 13.76
C ASP A 136 -4.03 2.82 14.67
N THR A 137 -4.49 1.75 15.31
CA THR A 137 -3.65 0.96 16.22
C THR A 137 -2.48 0.29 15.50
N SER A 138 -2.72 -0.31 14.34
CA SER A 138 -1.65 -0.90 13.51
C SER A 138 -0.71 0.18 12.96
N PHE A 139 -1.27 1.33 12.56
CA PHE A 139 -0.51 2.45 12.05
C PHE A 139 0.46 2.99 13.09
N MET A 140 0.00 3.17 14.33
CA MET A 140 0.83 3.66 15.43
C MET A 140 1.94 2.70 15.81
N LEU A 141 1.68 1.39 15.83
CA LEU A 141 2.70 0.37 16.11
C LEU A 141 3.82 0.34 15.06
N ASN A 142 3.50 0.63 13.80
CA ASN A 142 4.46 0.61 12.69
C ASN A 142 4.56 1.98 12.00
N GLN A 143 4.52 3.06 12.78
CA GLN A 143 4.39 4.43 12.26
C GLN A 143 5.50 4.78 11.28
N LYS A 144 6.75 4.39 11.58
CA LYS A 144 7.90 4.65 10.70
C LYS A 144 7.71 4.02 9.32
N PHE A 145 7.30 2.76 9.28
CA PHE A 145 7.04 2.02 8.04
C PHE A 145 5.92 2.69 7.24
N PHE A 146 4.75 2.92 7.84
CA PHE A 146 3.61 3.48 7.11
C PHE A 146 3.81 4.94 6.71
N THR A 147 4.57 5.71 7.49
CA THR A 147 4.94 7.08 7.11
C THR A 147 5.89 7.07 5.93
N SER A 148 6.89 6.19 5.91
CA SER A 148 7.76 5.99 4.75
C SER A 148 6.97 5.57 3.50
N PHE A 149 6.02 4.63 3.64
CA PHE A 149 5.13 4.23 2.54
C PHE A 149 4.33 5.41 1.98
N LEU A 150 3.69 6.21 2.84
CA LEU A 150 2.85 7.35 2.42
C LEU A 150 3.66 8.52 1.84
N GLN A 151 4.91 8.68 2.28
CA GLN A 151 5.81 9.75 1.84
C GLN A 151 6.70 9.31 0.68
N TYR A 152 6.57 8.07 0.20
CA TYR A 152 7.40 7.54 -0.86
C TYR A 152 7.37 8.46 -2.09
N ARG A 153 8.57 8.76 -2.60
CA ARG A 153 8.79 9.47 -3.84
C ARG A 153 9.66 8.58 -4.71
N ALA A 154 9.19 8.31 -5.92
CA ALA A 154 10.00 7.63 -6.91
C ALA A 154 11.26 8.48 -7.17
N SER A 155 12.39 7.79 -7.30
CA SER A 155 13.64 8.46 -7.62
C SER A 155 13.57 9.15 -8.98
N THR A 156 14.14 10.34 -9.07
CA THR A 156 14.33 11.05 -10.34
C THR A 156 15.62 10.61 -11.05
N SER A 157 16.48 9.82 -10.39
CA SER A 157 17.71 9.32 -10.99
C SER A 157 17.42 8.31 -12.09
N LEU A 158 17.96 8.54 -13.28
CA LEU A 158 17.81 7.65 -14.45
C LEU A 158 18.29 6.22 -14.17
N SER A 159 19.36 6.08 -13.39
CA SER A 159 19.91 4.78 -12.99
C SER A 159 18.94 3.97 -12.12
N GLN A 160 18.20 4.66 -11.25
CA GLN A 160 17.22 4.04 -10.36
C GLN A 160 15.92 3.78 -11.09
N LEU A 161 15.45 4.71 -11.94
CA LEU A 161 14.27 4.54 -12.80
C LEU A 161 14.35 3.30 -13.69
N ARG A 162 15.52 3.01 -14.25
CA ARG A 162 15.78 1.78 -15.02
C ARG A 162 15.50 0.49 -14.23
N ARG A 163 15.55 0.52 -12.89
CA ARG A 163 15.25 -0.63 -12.03
C ARG A 163 13.75 -0.89 -11.86
N PHE A 164 12.90 0.11 -12.08
CA PHE A 164 11.45 -0.01 -11.87
C PHE A 164 10.72 -0.67 -13.04
N SER A 165 11.27 -0.60 -14.25
CA SER A 165 10.70 -1.30 -15.41
C SER A 165 11.75 -1.59 -16.47
N LYS A 166 11.72 -2.83 -16.99
CA LYS A 166 12.53 -3.23 -18.14
C LYS A 166 12.23 -2.39 -19.38
N HIS A 167 11.02 -1.83 -19.47
CA HIS A 167 10.60 -0.99 -20.59
C HIS A 167 11.21 0.41 -20.53
N ILE A 168 11.57 0.92 -19.35
CA ILE A 168 12.23 2.23 -19.21
C ILE A 168 13.60 2.22 -19.89
N GLY A 169 14.32 1.09 -19.85
CA GLY A 169 15.59 0.91 -20.55
C GLY A 169 15.50 1.02 -22.09
N ASN A 170 14.30 0.93 -22.67
CA ASN A 170 14.11 1.18 -24.10
C ASN A 170 14.07 2.68 -24.44
N PHE A 171 13.84 3.54 -23.45
CA PHE A 171 13.72 4.98 -23.63
C PHE A 171 15.00 5.70 -23.19
N ILE A 172 15.52 5.34 -22.01
CA ILE A 172 16.74 5.87 -21.43
C ILE A 172 17.89 4.91 -21.76
N SER A 173 18.88 5.38 -22.52
CA SER A 173 20.01 4.54 -22.91
C SER A 173 20.90 4.16 -21.72
N GLU A 174 21.63 3.05 -21.81
CA GLU A 174 22.48 2.61 -20.70
C GLU A 174 23.57 3.64 -20.33
N SER A 175 24.02 4.41 -21.32
CA SER A 175 25.01 5.49 -21.21
C SER A 175 24.44 6.81 -20.63
N GLU A 176 23.13 6.94 -20.49
CA GLU A 176 22.51 8.14 -19.92
C GLU A 176 22.51 8.05 -18.39
N GLU A 177 23.31 8.92 -17.79
CA GLU A 177 23.41 9.14 -16.34
C GLU A 177 22.88 10.54 -16.00
N GLY A 178 22.51 10.76 -14.74
CA GLY A 178 21.96 12.02 -14.26
C GLY A 178 20.50 11.92 -13.83
N GLU A 179 19.87 13.09 -13.72
CA GLU A 179 18.48 13.24 -13.27
C GLU A 179 17.52 13.29 -14.47
N LEU A 180 16.30 12.78 -14.29
CA LEU A 180 15.25 12.77 -15.32
C LEU A 180 14.97 14.18 -15.88
N THR A 181 15.02 15.20 -15.03
CA THR A 181 14.82 16.59 -15.43
C THR A 181 15.90 17.09 -16.37
N GLU A 182 17.17 16.72 -16.13
CA GLU A 182 18.28 17.09 -17.00
C GLU A 182 18.16 16.39 -18.36
N TYR A 183 17.79 15.12 -18.34
CA TYR A 183 17.52 14.35 -19.56
C TYR A 183 16.40 14.95 -20.41
N ILE A 184 15.29 15.35 -19.78
CA ILE A 184 14.17 16.01 -20.47
C ILE A 184 14.64 17.32 -21.13
N GLU A 185 15.41 18.14 -20.40
CA GLU A 185 15.93 19.41 -20.94
C GLU A 185 16.92 19.19 -22.08
N ASP A 186 17.77 18.17 -22.01
CA ASP A 186 18.67 17.80 -23.09
C ASP A 186 17.91 17.32 -24.33
N VAL A 187 16.85 16.53 -24.14
CA VAL A 187 15.95 16.14 -25.22
C VAL A 187 15.35 17.37 -25.88
N LYS A 188 14.78 18.32 -25.12
CA LYS A 188 14.19 19.57 -25.67
C LYS A 188 15.17 20.43 -26.48
N ARG A 189 16.47 20.33 -26.20
CA ARG A 189 17.53 21.09 -26.90
C ARG A 189 18.03 20.42 -28.18
N LYS A 190 17.62 19.18 -28.47
CA LYS A 190 18.03 18.48 -29.70
C LYS A 190 17.54 19.22 -30.93
N LYS A 191 18.42 19.30 -31.95
CA LYS A 191 18.06 19.88 -33.26
C LYS A 191 17.21 18.95 -34.12
N ASN A 192 17.42 17.63 -33.97
CA ASN A 192 16.68 16.59 -34.66
C ASN A 192 16.13 15.64 -33.60
N PHE A 193 14.82 15.38 -33.65
CA PHE A 193 14.15 14.48 -32.72
C PHE A 193 14.02 13.08 -33.30
N GLU A 194 14.29 12.08 -32.46
CA GLU A 194 13.95 10.69 -32.69
C GLU A 194 12.54 10.39 -32.15
N PRO A 195 11.86 9.31 -32.60
CA PRO A 195 10.54 8.94 -32.10
C PRO A 195 10.41 8.88 -30.56
N LYS A 196 11.47 8.44 -29.86
CA LYS A 196 11.50 8.40 -28.38
C LYS A 196 11.54 9.79 -27.74
N ASP A 197 12.10 10.79 -28.41
CA ASP A 197 12.21 12.15 -27.90
C ASP A 197 10.82 12.80 -27.79
N PHE A 198 9.96 12.55 -28.77
CA PHE A 198 8.57 13.01 -28.74
C PHE A 198 7.79 12.43 -27.55
N LEU A 199 8.05 11.18 -27.19
CA LEU A 199 7.41 10.55 -26.03
C LEU A 199 7.88 11.20 -24.72
N THR A 200 9.19 11.44 -24.58
CA THR A 200 9.76 12.14 -23.42
C THR A 200 9.16 13.54 -23.25
N ILE A 201 9.03 14.30 -24.34
CA ILE A 201 8.41 15.64 -24.32
C ILE A 201 6.91 15.55 -23.99
N ALA A 202 6.19 14.58 -24.55
CA ALA A 202 4.77 14.38 -24.23
C ALA A 202 4.56 14.02 -22.75
N PHE A 203 5.43 13.19 -22.17
CA PHE A 203 5.40 12.89 -20.74
C PHE A 203 5.64 14.13 -19.89
N ASP A 204 6.64 14.94 -20.23
CA ASP A 204 6.94 16.18 -19.51
C ASP A 204 5.72 17.13 -19.50
N GLU A 205 5.09 17.34 -20.66
CA GLU A 205 3.89 18.17 -20.78
C GLU A 205 2.71 17.63 -19.97
N LEU A 206 2.49 16.31 -19.98
CA LEU A 206 1.41 15.65 -19.21
C LEU A 206 1.61 15.75 -17.70
N THR A 207 2.87 15.82 -17.24
CA THR A 207 3.21 15.87 -15.81
C THR A 207 3.40 17.28 -15.26
N SER A 208 3.48 18.29 -16.14
CA SER A 208 3.65 19.70 -15.79
C SER A 208 2.34 20.43 -15.46
N ILE A 209 1.22 19.70 -15.32
CA ILE A 209 -0.14 20.18 -15.00
C ILE A 209 -0.43 19.97 -13.51
#